data_AF-A0AA88JSL7-F1
#
_entry.id   AF-A0AA88JSL7-F1
#
_cell.length_a   1.000
_cell.length_b   1.000
_cell.length_c   1.000
_cell.angle_alpha   90.00
_cell.angle_beta   90.00
_cell.angle_gamma   90.00
#
_symmetry.space_group_name_H-M   'P 1'
#
loop_
_entity.id
_entity.type
_entity.pdbx_description
1 polymer ?
#
loop_
_entity_poly.entity_id
_entity_poly.type
_entity_poly.pdbx_seq_one_letter_code
_entity_poly.pdbx_strand_id
1 'polypeptide(L)'
;MHARRWGDNDHHLGPFIFARDKRFKHFALVLSSGDDEYPSCRLRFSCYGITVIVALPHVIKPYMEKVYPVSWDAATIERLGRDWYWQVDEREYGFSLVDGHLSFALGRQTHDSDTTRSKGYFLPWTQWRFVRHSLYDTAGAHFWTEPKRKPGKPYDFETGWKAKEECPKVAFAFKDFDGEELVATTNIEEREWKFGEGQFKWLSLFRRKKIRRSLDIQFSGETGQRKGSWKGGTVGSGIDMLPGELHEAAFKRYCQQHDMTFVGSAA
;
A
#
# COMPACT_ATOMS: atom_id res chain seq x y z
N MET A 1 32.25 -12.96 4.85
CA MET A 1 30.91 -12.48 4.42
C MET A 1 30.01 -13.69 4.33
N HIS A 2 28.88 -13.71 5.05
CA HIS A 2 27.88 -14.76 4.81
C HIS A 2 27.36 -14.62 3.39
N ALA A 3 27.22 -15.73 2.68
CA ALA A 3 27.00 -15.71 1.24
C ALA A 3 25.68 -15.04 0.83
N ARG A 4 24.69 -14.90 1.74
CA ARG A 4 23.37 -14.31 1.47
C ARG A 4 22.69 -13.86 2.77
N ARG A 5 21.70 -12.98 2.64
CA ARG A 5 20.83 -12.50 3.74
C ARG A 5 19.36 -12.55 3.32
N TRP A 6 18.48 -12.91 4.25
CA TRP A 6 17.02 -12.81 4.17
C TRP A 6 16.48 -11.74 5.11
N GLY A 7 17.02 -11.62 6.32
CA GLY A 7 16.59 -10.64 7.31
C GLY A 7 17.58 -10.47 8.46
N ASP A 8 17.06 -10.03 9.61
CA ASP A 8 17.87 -9.77 10.81
C ASP A 8 17.98 -10.98 11.73
N ASN A 9 17.21 -12.04 11.49
CA ASN A 9 17.13 -13.24 12.33
C ASN A 9 17.51 -14.52 11.56
N ASP A 10 18.59 -14.41 10.79
CA ASP A 10 19.08 -15.47 9.91
C ASP A 10 20.04 -16.39 10.66
N HIS A 11 19.78 -17.70 10.55
CA HIS A 11 20.64 -18.75 11.06
C HIS A 11 21.23 -19.51 9.87
N HIS A 12 22.56 -19.54 9.79
CA HIS A 12 23.28 -20.18 8.70
C HIS A 12 23.76 -21.57 9.12
N LEU A 13 23.47 -22.58 8.29
CA LEU A 13 24.00 -23.93 8.41
C LEU A 13 24.48 -24.42 7.03
N GLY A 14 25.75 -24.18 6.72
CA GLY A 14 26.31 -24.50 5.40
C GLY A 14 25.57 -23.74 4.27
N PRO A 15 25.04 -24.43 3.24
CA PRO A 15 24.28 -23.79 2.15
C PRO A 15 22.85 -23.42 2.55
N PHE A 16 22.42 -23.77 3.77
CA PHE A 16 21.08 -23.51 4.27
C PHE A 16 21.03 -22.23 5.08
N ILE A 17 19.97 -21.47 4.87
CA ILE A 17 19.60 -20.30 5.66
C ILE A 17 18.23 -20.58 6.24
N PHE A 18 18.10 -20.41 7.53
CA PHE A 18 16.86 -20.57 8.25
C PHE A 18 16.52 -19.23 8.92
N ALA A 19 15.30 -18.77 8.74
CA ALA A 19 14.80 -17.58 9.40
C ALA A 19 13.39 -17.83 9.93
N ARG A 20 13.10 -17.26 11.10
CA ARG A 20 11.75 -17.30 11.70
C ARG A 20 11.23 -15.90 11.95
N ASP A 21 10.10 -15.59 11.33
CA ASP A 21 9.34 -14.37 11.51
C ASP A 21 8.05 -14.67 12.27
N LYS A 22 7.81 -13.93 13.37
CA LYS A 22 6.59 -14.07 14.18
C LYS A 22 5.42 -13.24 13.64
N ARG A 23 5.70 -12.19 12.86
CA ARG A 23 4.74 -11.20 12.36
C ARG A 23 4.30 -11.53 10.93
N PHE A 24 5.24 -11.85 10.05
CA PHE A 24 4.95 -12.04 8.63
C PHE A 24 4.73 -13.50 8.25
N LYS A 25 3.47 -13.92 8.21
CA LYS A 25 3.05 -15.27 7.84
C LYS A 25 2.66 -15.32 6.37
N HIS A 26 3.41 -16.09 5.58
CA HIS A 26 3.16 -16.24 4.15
C HIS A 26 3.54 -17.65 3.68
N PHE A 27 3.11 -17.97 2.47
CA PHE A 27 3.57 -19.15 1.74
C PHE A 27 4.37 -18.69 0.53
N ALA A 28 5.51 -19.33 0.26
CA ALA A 28 6.26 -19.10 -0.96
C ALA A 28 7.07 -20.32 -1.35
N LEU A 29 7.20 -20.56 -2.65
CA LEU A 29 8.19 -21.45 -3.23
C LEU A 29 8.74 -20.74 -4.46
N VAL A 30 9.99 -20.28 -4.39
CA VAL A 30 10.62 -19.48 -5.45
C VAL A 30 12.03 -19.95 -5.69
N LEU A 31 12.31 -20.35 -6.93
CA LEU A 31 13.65 -20.54 -7.46
C LEU A 31 14.11 -19.22 -8.07
N SER A 32 15.25 -18.70 -7.64
CA SER A 32 15.84 -17.50 -8.24
C SER A 32 17.25 -17.75 -8.74
N SER A 33 17.66 -17.04 -9.79
CA SER A 33 18.99 -17.18 -10.39
C SER A 33 20.10 -16.54 -9.56
N GLY A 34 19.74 -15.65 -8.63
CA GLY A 34 20.65 -14.64 -8.09
C GLY A 34 20.84 -13.49 -9.09
N ASP A 35 21.58 -12.49 -8.63
CA ASP A 35 22.00 -11.28 -9.35
C ASP A 35 23.51 -11.05 -9.15
N ASP A 36 23.98 -9.85 -9.49
CA ASP A 36 25.39 -9.46 -9.33
C ASP A 36 25.83 -9.37 -7.86
N GLU A 37 24.90 -9.08 -6.93
CA GLU A 37 25.21 -8.97 -5.49
C GLU A 37 25.27 -10.36 -4.82
N TYR A 38 24.37 -11.26 -5.20
CA TYR A 38 24.28 -12.62 -4.69
C TYR A 38 24.41 -13.65 -5.81
N PRO A 39 25.65 -13.88 -6.32
CA PRO A 39 25.89 -14.73 -7.47
C PRO A 39 25.73 -16.21 -7.08
N SER A 40 24.53 -16.77 -7.30
CA SER A 40 24.20 -18.21 -7.34
C SER A 40 22.69 -18.41 -7.23
N CYS A 41 22.16 -19.52 -7.75
CA CYS A 41 20.74 -19.79 -7.62
C CYS A 41 20.33 -20.02 -6.16
N ARG A 42 19.07 -19.73 -5.81
CA ARG A 42 18.49 -20.14 -4.52
C ARG A 42 17.12 -20.74 -4.71
N LEU A 43 16.78 -21.67 -3.85
CA LEU A 43 15.41 -22.09 -3.63
C LEU A 43 14.95 -21.56 -2.28
N ARG A 44 13.96 -20.66 -2.29
CA ARG A 44 13.27 -20.18 -1.10
C ARG A 44 11.97 -20.95 -0.92
N PHE A 45 11.81 -21.51 0.27
CA PHE A 45 10.54 -22.02 0.76
C PHE A 45 10.13 -21.22 2.01
N SER A 46 8.92 -20.67 1.99
CA SER A 46 8.33 -20.01 3.14
C SER A 46 7.00 -20.65 3.49
N CYS A 47 6.77 -20.89 4.78
CA CYS A 47 5.53 -21.43 5.31
C CYS A 47 5.28 -20.90 6.72
N TYR A 48 4.19 -20.16 6.90
CA TYR A 48 3.67 -19.73 8.20
C TYR A 48 4.71 -19.04 9.12
N GLY A 49 5.55 -18.17 8.54
CA GLY A 49 6.58 -17.43 9.27
C GLY A 49 7.89 -18.20 9.47
N ILE A 50 8.03 -19.37 8.87
CA ILE A 50 9.31 -20.07 8.73
C ILE A 50 9.77 -19.91 7.29
N THR A 51 11.00 -19.44 7.09
CA THR A 51 11.64 -19.34 5.79
C THR A 51 12.91 -20.20 5.79
N VAL A 52 13.03 -21.06 4.78
CA VAL A 52 14.23 -21.83 4.49
C VAL A 52 14.71 -21.45 3.09
N ILE A 53 15.98 -21.08 2.99
CA ILE A 53 16.63 -20.82 1.70
C ILE A 53 17.79 -21.77 1.54
N VAL A 54 17.86 -22.42 0.39
CA VAL A 54 18.98 -23.28 0.01
C VAL A 54 19.76 -22.61 -1.10
N ALA A 55 21.06 -22.40 -0.89
CA ALA A 55 21.98 -22.02 -1.95
C ALA A 55 22.16 -23.19 -2.92
N LEU A 56 21.93 -22.94 -4.21
CA LEU A 56 22.02 -23.92 -5.28
C LEU A 56 23.10 -23.53 -6.29
N PRO A 57 23.70 -24.49 -7.01
CA PRO A 57 24.50 -24.18 -8.19
C PRO A 57 23.66 -23.47 -9.26
N HIS A 58 24.28 -22.95 -10.31
CA HIS A 58 23.61 -22.20 -11.39
C HIS A 58 22.69 -23.09 -12.26
N VAL A 59 21.54 -23.49 -11.71
CA VAL A 59 20.50 -24.26 -12.41
C VAL A 59 19.77 -23.39 -13.43
N ILE A 60 19.58 -22.10 -13.12
CA ILE A 60 19.05 -21.10 -14.04
C ILE A 60 20.00 -19.91 -14.14
N LYS A 61 20.18 -19.39 -15.35
CA LYS A 61 21.02 -18.20 -15.57
C LYS A 61 20.22 -16.93 -15.36
N PRO A 62 20.81 -15.87 -14.80
CA PRO A 62 20.18 -14.55 -14.81
C PRO A 62 19.97 -14.07 -16.25
N TYR A 63 19.10 -13.08 -16.42
CA TYR A 63 19.03 -12.34 -17.67
C TYR A 63 20.26 -11.43 -17.76
N MET A 64 20.90 -11.38 -18.94
CA MET A 64 22.04 -10.51 -19.18
C MET A 64 21.85 -9.82 -20.52
N GLU A 65 22.02 -8.50 -20.53
CA GLU A 65 21.96 -7.67 -21.72
C GLU A 65 23.12 -6.69 -21.73
N LYS A 66 23.75 -6.53 -22.88
CA LYS A 66 24.84 -5.57 -23.05
C LYS A 66 24.24 -4.22 -23.40
N VAL A 67 24.40 -3.24 -22.51
CA VAL A 67 23.82 -1.90 -22.66
C VAL A 67 24.90 -0.90 -22.96
N TYR A 68 24.64 -0.04 -23.96
CA TYR A 68 25.46 1.10 -24.35
C TYR A 68 24.77 2.38 -23.88
N PRO A 69 25.13 2.93 -22.71
CA PRO A 69 24.46 4.08 -22.13
C PRO A 69 24.74 5.35 -22.93
N VAL A 70 23.68 6.02 -23.35
CA VAL A 70 23.75 7.31 -24.06
C VAL A 70 24.20 8.45 -23.13
N SER A 71 24.12 8.25 -21.82
CA SER A 71 24.48 9.24 -20.80
C SER A 71 25.98 9.32 -20.48
N TRP A 72 26.81 8.40 -20.99
CA TRP A 72 28.25 8.41 -20.73
C TRP A 72 28.96 9.36 -21.69
N ASP A 73 29.68 10.33 -21.14
CA ASP A 73 30.55 11.22 -21.89
C ASP A 73 31.91 10.56 -22.20
N ALA A 74 32.69 11.19 -23.09
CA ALA A 74 34.00 10.68 -23.51
C ALA A 74 34.96 10.47 -22.33
N ALA A 75 34.94 11.38 -21.34
CA ALA A 75 35.77 11.27 -20.14
C ALA A 75 35.38 10.06 -19.26
N THR A 76 34.08 9.76 -19.16
CA THR A 76 33.58 8.57 -18.45
C THR A 76 33.98 7.29 -19.18
N ILE A 77 33.86 7.24 -20.51
CA ILE A 77 34.26 6.09 -21.32
C ILE A 77 35.76 5.82 -21.18
N GLU A 78 36.59 6.88 -21.25
CA GLU A 78 38.04 6.79 -21.06
C GLU A 78 38.39 6.27 -19.66
N ARG A 79 37.77 6.82 -18.61
CA ARG A 79 37.98 6.38 -17.22
C ARG A 79 37.58 4.93 -16.98
N LEU A 80 36.48 4.48 -17.57
CA LEU A 80 35.97 3.11 -17.41
C LEU A 80 36.67 2.11 -18.34
N GLY A 81 37.37 2.57 -19.38
CA GLY A 81 37.99 1.73 -20.41
C GLY A 81 36.98 0.96 -21.26
N ARG A 82 35.70 1.33 -21.20
CA ARG A 82 34.59 0.71 -21.93
C ARG A 82 33.43 1.69 -22.08
N ASP A 83 32.68 1.53 -23.17
CA ASP A 83 31.48 2.30 -23.52
C ASP A 83 30.17 1.54 -23.25
N TRP A 84 30.26 0.43 -22.49
CA TRP A 84 29.12 -0.44 -22.21
C TRP A 84 29.16 -1.04 -20.80
N TYR A 85 28.04 -1.57 -20.34
CA TYR A 85 27.94 -2.41 -19.15
C TYR A 85 27.01 -3.60 -19.36
N TRP A 86 27.09 -4.61 -18.49
CA TRP A 86 26.10 -5.69 -18.43
C TRP A 86 24.96 -5.25 -17.53
N GLN A 87 23.75 -5.19 -18.07
CA GLN A 87 22.55 -5.20 -17.25
C GLN A 87 22.25 -6.66 -16.91
N VAL A 88 22.33 -6.98 -15.61
CA VAL A 88 22.06 -8.31 -15.08
C VAL A 88 20.80 -8.24 -14.24
N ASP A 89 19.76 -8.96 -14.66
CA ASP A 89 18.51 -9.04 -13.91
C ASP A 89 18.28 -10.47 -13.43
N GLU A 90 17.80 -10.60 -12.19
CA GLU A 90 17.42 -11.88 -11.63
C GLU A 90 16.26 -12.51 -12.42
N ARG A 91 16.30 -13.84 -12.58
CA ARG A 91 15.15 -14.63 -13.02
C ARG A 91 14.58 -15.38 -11.84
N GLU A 92 13.29 -15.19 -11.59
CA GLU A 92 12.54 -15.89 -10.57
C GLU A 92 11.43 -16.76 -11.18
N TYR A 93 11.31 -17.98 -10.66
CA TYR A 93 10.26 -18.93 -11.02
C TYR A 93 9.61 -19.49 -9.75
N GLY A 94 8.30 -19.34 -9.63
CA GLY A 94 7.57 -19.85 -8.48
C GLY A 94 6.35 -19.02 -8.13
N PHE A 95 5.91 -19.13 -6.89
CA PHE A 95 4.75 -18.39 -6.40
C PHE A 95 4.89 -17.97 -4.94
N SER A 96 4.14 -16.97 -4.56
CA SER A 96 3.93 -16.56 -3.16
C SER A 96 2.47 -16.21 -2.90
N LEU A 97 2.00 -16.53 -1.70
CA LEU A 97 0.67 -16.18 -1.21
C LEU A 97 0.82 -15.38 0.09
N VAL A 98 0.42 -14.12 0.04
CA VAL A 98 0.50 -13.16 1.14
C VAL A 98 -0.83 -12.42 1.24
N ASP A 99 -1.49 -12.44 2.40
CA ASP A 99 -2.73 -11.70 2.65
C ASP A 99 -3.82 -11.85 1.58
N GLY A 100 -3.93 -13.06 1.00
CA GLY A 100 -4.90 -13.37 -0.04
C GLY A 100 -4.51 -12.88 -1.44
N HIS A 101 -3.32 -12.33 -1.63
CA HIS A 101 -2.72 -12.06 -2.94
C HIS A 101 -1.80 -13.20 -3.35
N LEU A 102 -2.09 -13.81 -4.50
CA LEU A 102 -1.28 -14.85 -5.11
C LEU A 102 -0.43 -14.22 -6.22
N SER A 103 0.89 -14.24 -6.03
CA SER A 103 1.87 -13.76 -7.00
C SER A 103 2.61 -14.93 -7.63
N PHE A 104 2.84 -14.86 -8.93
CA PHE A 104 3.67 -15.77 -9.70
C PHE A 104 4.88 -15.03 -10.25
N ALA A 105 6.06 -15.56 -10.01
CA ALA A 105 7.27 -15.16 -10.70
C ALA A 105 7.48 -16.10 -11.90
N LEU A 106 7.64 -15.54 -13.10
CA LEU A 106 7.63 -16.27 -14.38
C LEU A 106 8.87 -15.98 -15.23
N GLY A 107 9.92 -15.40 -14.65
CA GLY A 107 11.16 -15.07 -15.35
C GLY A 107 11.83 -13.80 -14.83
N ARG A 108 12.25 -12.92 -15.76
CA ARG A 108 13.01 -11.68 -15.50
C ARG A 108 12.28 -10.77 -14.49
N GLN A 109 12.99 -10.29 -13.46
CA GLN A 109 12.51 -9.33 -12.47
C GLN A 109 13.29 -8.02 -12.64
N THR A 110 12.64 -6.96 -13.15
CA THR A 110 13.30 -5.68 -13.51
C THR A 110 12.81 -4.49 -12.70
N HIS A 111 11.78 -4.66 -11.88
CA HIS A 111 11.02 -3.56 -11.25
C HIS A 111 10.35 -2.60 -12.23
N ASP A 112 10.21 -3.01 -13.50
CA ASP A 112 9.49 -2.31 -14.55
C ASP A 112 8.30 -3.16 -15.03
N SER A 113 7.13 -2.54 -15.16
CA SER A 113 5.87 -3.20 -15.54
C SER A 113 5.91 -3.82 -16.94
N ASP A 114 6.71 -3.27 -17.86
CA ASP A 114 6.74 -3.72 -19.25
C ASP A 114 7.65 -4.94 -19.43
N THR A 115 8.69 -5.03 -18.60
CA THR A 115 9.76 -6.02 -18.75
C THR A 115 9.74 -7.10 -17.67
N THR A 116 9.15 -6.83 -16.51
CA THR A 116 9.00 -7.81 -15.43
C THR A 116 8.02 -8.91 -15.84
N ARG A 117 8.48 -10.16 -15.76
CA ARG A 117 7.64 -11.33 -16.02
C ARG A 117 7.07 -11.86 -14.71
N SER A 118 5.99 -11.24 -14.27
CA SER A 118 5.21 -11.69 -13.12
C SER A 118 3.71 -11.63 -13.42
N LYS A 119 2.93 -12.36 -12.62
CA LYS A 119 1.47 -12.29 -12.68
C LYS A 119 0.92 -12.39 -11.27
N GLY A 120 0.02 -11.49 -10.91
CA GLY A 120 -0.62 -11.48 -9.59
C GLY A 120 -2.13 -11.43 -9.72
N TYR A 121 -2.83 -12.02 -8.76
CA TYR A 121 -4.24 -11.73 -8.54
C TYR A 121 -4.63 -11.99 -7.09
N PHE A 122 -5.66 -11.28 -6.65
CA PHE A 122 -6.28 -11.49 -5.36
C PHE A 122 -7.21 -12.71 -5.40
N LEU A 123 -7.11 -13.58 -4.40
CA LEU A 123 -7.99 -14.73 -4.23
C LEU A 123 -9.43 -14.24 -3.95
N PRO A 124 -10.42 -14.56 -4.80
CA PRO A 124 -11.75 -13.95 -4.70
C PRO A 124 -12.46 -14.19 -3.36
N TRP A 125 -12.18 -15.30 -2.67
CA TRP A 125 -12.75 -15.65 -1.37
C TRP A 125 -12.05 -15.02 -0.17
N THR A 126 -11.00 -14.22 -0.37
CA THR A 126 -10.35 -13.45 0.70
C THR A 126 -10.65 -11.95 0.59
N GLN A 127 -11.27 -11.51 -0.51
CA GLN A 127 -11.49 -10.09 -0.80
C GLN A 127 -12.81 -9.54 -0.22
N TRP A 128 -12.83 -8.22 -0.04
CA TRP A 128 -14.00 -7.45 0.31
C TRP A 128 -14.43 -6.60 -0.87
N ARG A 129 -15.56 -6.94 -1.48
CA ARG A 129 -16.11 -6.19 -2.60
C ARG A 129 -16.76 -4.92 -2.10
N PHE A 130 -16.39 -3.79 -2.69
CA PHE A 130 -17.03 -2.50 -2.43
C PHE A 130 -18.48 -2.52 -2.90
N VAL A 131 -19.37 -1.91 -2.10
CA VAL A 131 -20.82 -1.87 -2.37
C VAL A 131 -21.30 -0.45 -2.60
N ARG A 132 -20.91 0.49 -1.72
CA ARG A 132 -21.31 1.90 -1.80
C ARG A 132 -20.38 2.79 -0.98
N HIS A 133 -20.31 4.04 -1.40
CA HIS A 133 -19.83 5.17 -0.62
C HIS A 133 -21.00 6.13 -0.41
N SER A 134 -21.13 6.68 0.80
CA SER A 134 -22.22 7.59 1.16
C SER A 134 -21.70 8.73 2.01
N LEU A 135 -22.30 9.90 1.80
CA LEU A 135 -22.00 11.14 2.53
C LEU A 135 -23.15 11.44 3.48
N TYR A 136 -22.82 12.02 4.63
CA TYR A 136 -23.77 12.41 5.66
C TYR A 136 -23.63 13.89 5.98
N ASP A 137 -24.75 14.52 6.30
CA ASP A 137 -24.79 15.93 6.65
C ASP A 137 -24.30 16.19 8.09
N THR A 138 -24.37 17.45 8.51
CA THR A 138 -23.93 17.93 9.83
C THR A 138 -24.71 17.32 11.00
N ALA A 139 -25.95 16.89 10.76
CA ALA A 139 -26.78 16.19 11.75
C ALA A 139 -26.56 14.66 11.74
N GLY A 140 -25.69 14.17 10.85
CA GLY A 140 -25.46 12.74 10.64
C GLY A 140 -26.59 12.05 9.88
N ALA A 141 -27.47 12.80 9.21
CA ALA A 141 -28.47 12.26 8.30
C ALA A 141 -27.85 11.99 6.91
N HIS A 142 -28.44 11.05 6.19
CA HIS A 142 -27.94 10.65 4.88
C HIS A 142 -28.12 11.78 3.87
N PHE A 143 -27.03 12.21 3.22
CA PHE A 143 -27.06 13.27 2.21
C PHE A 143 -27.03 12.69 0.79
N TRP A 144 -26.08 11.78 0.53
CA TRP A 144 -25.86 11.26 -0.81
C TRP A 144 -25.26 9.86 -0.80
N THR A 145 -25.56 9.06 -1.82
CA THR A 145 -24.91 7.77 -2.07
C THR A 145 -24.43 7.72 -3.51
N GLU A 146 -23.23 7.20 -3.67
CA GLU A 146 -22.62 7.00 -4.98
C GLU A 146 -23.51 6.15 -5.91
N PRO A 147 -23.86 6.65 -7.10
CA PRO A 147 -24.60 5.89 -8.09
C PRO A 147 -23.84 4.63 -8.50
N LYS A 148 -24.56 3.52 -8.69
CA LYS A 148 -23.95 2.29 -9.20
C LYS A 148 -23.34 2.55 -10.57
N ARG A 149 -22.06 2.17 -10.73
CA ARG A 149 -21.37 2.21 -12.01
C ARG A 149 -22.15 1.43 -13.08
N LYS A 150 -22.42 2.09 -14.21
CA LYS A 150 -23.02 1.46 -15.39
C LYS A 150 -21.95 0.62 -16.11
N PRO A 151 -22.21 -0.66 -16.44
CA PRO A 151 -21.28 -1.48 -17.23
C PRO A 151 -20.90 -0.79 -18.54
N GLY A 152 -19.63 -0.86 -18.92
CA GLY A 152 -19.13 -0.28 -20.18
C GLY A 152 -18.96 1.25 -20.18
N LYS A 153 -19.24 1.94 -19.07
CA LYS A 153 -18.98 3.38 -18.94
C LYS A 153 -17.76 3.66 -18.06
N PRO A 154 -17.00 4.73 -18.35
CA PRO A 154 -15.97 5.21 -17.44
C PRO A 154 -16.57 5.57 -16.08
N TYR A 155 -15.73 5.55 -15.05
CA TYR A 155 -16.16 6.00 -13.73
C TYR A 155 -16.39 7.51 -13.74
N ASP A 156 -17.52 7.96 -13.19
CA ASP A 156 -17.90 9.36 -13.15
C ASP A 156 -17.35 10.01 -11.86
N PHE A 157 -16.11 10.48 -11.95
CA PHE A 157 -15.44 11.16 -10.84
C PHE A 157 -16.09 12.52 -10.54
N GLU A 158 -16.62 13.22 -11.55
CA GLU A 158 -17.20 14.56 -11.40
C GLU A 158 -18.44 14.55 -10.51
N THR A 159 -19.34 13.59 -10.70
CA THR A 159 -20.54 13.48 -9.86
C THR A 159 -20.17 13.27 -8.39
N GLY A 160 -19.15 12.47 -8.10
CA GLY A 160 -18.66 12.26 -6.73
C GLY A 160 -18.01 13.50 -6.13
N TRP A 161 -17.24 14.26 -6.93
CA TRP A 161 -16.62 15.51 -6.48
C TRP A 161 -17.66 16.58 -6.18
N LYS A 162 -18.62 16.79 -7.08
CA LYS A 162 -19.73 17.73 -6.87
C LYS A 162 -20.53 17.38 -5.62
N ALA A 163 -20.86 16.11 -5.42
CA ALA A 163 -21.54 15.66 -4.21
C ALA A 163 -20.72 15.95 -2.93
N LYS A 164 -19.38 15.83 -2.97
CA LYS A 164 -18.51 16.16 -1.83
C LYS A 164 -18.35 17.67 -1.61
N GLU A 165 -18.45 18.48 -2.66
CA GLU A 165 -18.46 19.95 -2.56
C GLU A 165 -19.79 20.47 -2.00
N GLU A 166 -20.91 19.92 -2.47
CA GLU A 166 -22.27 20.28 -2.06
C GLU A 166 -22.65 19.73 -0.68
N CYS A 167 -21.99 18.65 -0.22
CA CYS A 167 -22.25 18.07 1.09
C CYS A 167 -22.01 19.11 2.20
N PRO A 168 -22.98 19.34 3.10
CA PRO A 168 -22.81 20.24 4.23
C PRO A 168 -21.60 19.86 5.09
N LYS A 169 -20.72 20.83 5.37
CA LYS A 169 -19.49 20.62 6.15
C LYS A 169 -19.54 21.42 7.44
N VAL A 170 -18.81 20.94 8.44
CA VAL A 170 -18.61 21.67 9.71
C VAL A 170 -17.15 22.06 9.82
N ALA A 171 -16.89 23.33 10.11
CA ALA A 171 -15.56 23.86 10.34
C ALA A 171 -15.29 24.03 11.84
N PHE A 172 -14.10 23.68 12.29
CA PHE A 172 -13.65 23.84 13.66
C PHE A 172 -12.32 24.59 13.71
N ALA A 173 -12.21 25.54 14.63
CA ALA A 173 -10.95 26.17 14.98
C ALA A 173 -10.19 25.28 15.96
N PHE A 174 -8.88 25.12 15.72
CA PHE A 174 -7.99 24.37 16.60
C PHE A 174 -6.60 24.98 16.59
N LYS A 175 -5.80 24.65 17.60
CA LYS A 175 -4.37 24.93 17.66
C LYS A 175 -3.60 23.67 17.30
N ASP A 176 -2.69 23.78 16.34
CA ASP A 176 -1.77 22.72 16.01
C ASP A 176 -0.72 22.53 17.13
N PHE A 177 0.17 21.54 16.98
CA PHE A 177 1.18 21.19 17.98
C PHE A 177 2.12 22.36 18.35
N ASP A 178 2.32 23.31 17.44
CA ASP A 178 3.16 24.51 17.61
C ASP A 178 2.37 25.72 18.13
N GLY A 179 1.06 25.58 18.34
CA GLY A 179 0.17 26.63 18.80
C GLY A 179 -0.44 27.50 17.70
N GLU A 180 -0.14 27.24 16.41
CA GLU A 180 -0.75 27.95 15.29
C GLU A 180 -2.25 27.66 15.19
N GLU A 181 -3.06 28.72 15.06
CA GLU A 181 -4.51 28.61 14.92
C GLU A 181 -4.90 28.32 13.47
N LEU A 182 -5.52 27.17 13.24
CA LEU A 182 -5.96 26.69 11.94
C LEU A 182 -7.42 26.27 11.98
N VAL A 183 -8.00 26.10 10.79
CA VAL A 183 -9.38 25.66 10.60
C VAL A 183 -9.41 24.27 9.98
N ALA A 184 -10.18 23.37 10.57
CA ALA A 184 -10.43 22.02 10.07
C ALA A 184 -11.86 21.93 9.53
N THR A 185 -12.01 21.72 8.22
CA THR A 185 -13.29 21.44 7.57
C THR A 185 -13.55 19.94 7.57
N THR A 186 -14.72 19.52 8.01
CA THR A 186 -15.01 18.09 8.23
C THR A 186 -16.23 17.60 7.45
N ASN A 187 -16.16 16.35 6.99
CA ASN A 187 -17.24 15.64 6.30
C ASN A 187 -17.35 14.18 6.79
N ILE A 188 -18.56 13.64 6.93
CA ILE A 188 -18.78 12.25 7.33
C ILE A 188 -18.95 11.38 6.09
N GLU A 189 -18.07 10.37 5.97
CA GLU A 189 -18.11 9.38 4.90
C GLU A 189 -18.42 7.98 5.46
N GLU A 190 -19.29 7.22 4.81
CA GLU A 190 -19.51 5.80 5.09
C GLU A 190 -19.23 4.97 3.85
N ARG A 191 -18.48 3.88 4.03
CA ARG A 191 -18.24 2.88 2.98
C ARG A 191 -18.74 1.51 3.45
N GLU A 192 -19.41 0.80 2.56
CA GLU A 192 -19.89 -0.57 2.79
C GLU A 192 -19.17 -1.54 1.86
N TRP A 193 -18.77 -2.69 2.42
CA TRP A 193 -18.24 -3.82 1.67
C TRP A 193 -18.91 -5.13 2.06
N LYS A 194 -18.95 -6.07 1.12
CA LYS A 194 -19.40 -7.45 1.34
C LYS A 194 -18.27 -8.43 1.05
N PHE A 195 -18.24 -9.55 1.77
CA PHE A 195 -17.16 -10.52 1.62
C PHE A 195 -17.31 -11.40 0.38
N GLY A 196 -16.21 -11.64 -0.33
CA GLY A 196 -16.14 -12.44 -1.55
C GLY A 196 -16.37 -11.66 -2.84
N GLU A 197 -15.70 -12.07 -3.92
CA GLU A 197 -15.80 -11.50 -5.26
C GLU A 197 -16.09 -12.55 -6.35
N GLY A 198 -16.48 -12.09 -7.55
CA GLY A 198 -16.77 -12.99 -8.68
C GLY A 198 -17.82 -14.06 -8.35
N GLN A 199 -17.46 -15.33 -8.56
CA GLN A 199 -18.27 -16.51 -8.23
C GLN A 199 -18.37 -16.77 -6.71
N PHE A 200 -17.55 -16.12 -5.89
CA PHE A 200 -17.50 -16.30 -4.43
C PHE A 200 -18.30 -15.25 -3.65
N LYS A 201 -19.15 -14.46 -4.33
CA LYS A 201 -20.02 -13.46 -3.67
C LYS A 201 -20.94 -14.06 -2.62
N TRP A 202 -21.31 -15.33 -2.75
CA TRP A 202 -22.16 -16.06 -1.80
C TRP A 202 -21.54 -16.18 -0.41
N LEU A 203 -20.21 -16.06 -0.27
CA LEU A 203 -19.54 -16.04 1.03
C LEU A 203 -20.00 -14.87 1.92
N SER A 204 -20.56 -13.81 1.34
CA SER A 204 -21.19 -12.72 2.10
C SER A 204 -22.44 -13.13 2.89
N LEU A 205 -23.00 -14.32 2.63
CA LEU A 205 -24.09 -14.87 3.46
C LEU A 205 -23.57 -15.36 4.82
N PHE A 206 -22.30 -15.77 4.90
CA PHE A 206 -21.67 -16.30 6.11
C PHE A 206 -20.87 -15.26 6.87
N ARG A 207 -20.74 -14.04 6.35
CA ARG A 207 -19.94 -12.97 6.96
C ARG A 207 -20.68 -11.65 6.93
N ARG A 208 -20.76 -10.98 8.09
CA ARG A 208 -21.38 -9.66 8.21
C ARG A 208 -20.71 -8.68 7.26
N LYS A 209 -21.51 -7.76 6.71
CA LYS A 209 -21.00 -6.64 5.91
C LYS A 209 -20.03 -5.80 6.75
N LYS A 210 -18.95 -5.34 6.12
CA LYS A 210 -18.02 -4.37 6.71
C LYS A 210 -18.58 -3.00 6.41
N ILE A 211 -18.92 -2.25 7.45
CA ILE A 211 -19.29 -0.84 7.33
C ILE A 211 -18.23 -0.04 8.09
N ARG A 212 -17.66 0.96 7.43
CA ARG A 212 -16.70 1.88 8.04
C ARG A 212 -17.23 3.28 7.84
N ARG A 213 -17.50 3.97 8.95
CA ARG A 213 -17.82 5.39 8.97
C ARG A 213 -16.58 6.14 9.46
N SER A 214 -16.21 7.19 8.76
CA SER A 214 -15.02 7.99 9.06
C SER A 214 -15.31 9.47 8.89
N LEU A 215 -14.68 10.29 9.71
CA LEU A 215 -14.63 11.73 9.54
C LEU A 215 -13.45 12.06 8.64
N ASP A 216 -13.71 12.62 7.47
CA ASP A 216 -12.73 13.24 6.58
C ASP A 216 -12.46 14.66 7.10
N ILE A 217 -11.19 15.01 7.26
CA ILE A 217 -10.73 16.27 7.86
C ILE A 217 -9.79 16.95 6.90
N GLN A 218 -10.15 18.14 6.43
CA GLN A 218 -9.33 18.99 5.59
C GLN A 218 -8.87 20.21 6.38
N PHE A 219 -7.56 20.43 6.47
CA PHE A 219 -6.98 21.57 7.16
C PHE A 219 -6.81 22.77 6.22
N SER A 220 -6.96 23.97 6.77
CA SER A 220 -6.71 25.23 6.05
C SER A 220 -5.23 25.47 5.74
N GLY A 221 -4.33 24.76 6.43
CA GLY A 221 -2.89 24.82 6.27
C GLY A 221 -2.22 23.49 6.59
N GLU A 222 -0.91 23.43 6.42
CA GLU A 222 -0.11 22.27 6.80
C GLU A 222 -0.09 22.10 8.32
N THR A 223 -0.24 20.86 8.80
CA THR A 223 -0.31 20.51 10.23
C THR A 223 0.67 19.40 10.62
N GLY A 224 1.07 19.37 11.90
CA GLY A 224 1.79 18.28 12.53
C GLY A 224 3.31 18.49 12.68
N GLN A 225 3.95 17.69 13.54
CA GLN A 225 5.31 17.91 14.08
C GLN A 225 6.45 18.13 13.06
N ARG A 226 6.24 17.81 11.78
CA ARG A 226 7.24 17.97 10.71
C ARG A 226 6.78 18.96 9.64
N LYS A 227 5.91 19.90 9.99
CA LYS A 227 5.47 20.99 9.13
C LYS A 227 6.64 21.71 8.46
N GLY A 228 6.53 21.99 7.16
CA GLY A 228 7.58 22.62 6.35
C GLY A 228 8.71 21.67 5.90
N SER A 229 8.67 20.40 6.30
CA SER A 229 9.59 19.38 5.79
C SER A 229 9.04 18.77 4.51
N TRP A 230 9.88 18.59 3.50
CA TRP A 230 9.49 17.90 2.27
C TRP A 230 8.98 16.45 2.47
N LYS A 231 9.24 15.84 3.64
CA LYS A 231 8.76 14.51 4.07
C LYS A 231 7.72 14.58 5.20
N GLY A 232 7.28 15.77 5.59
CA GLY A 232 6.48 16.00 6.78
C GLY A 232 5.25 16.86 6.52
N GLY A 233 4.44 17.00 7.57
CA GLY A 233 3.19 17.74 7.52
C GLY A 233 2.04 17.02 6.81
N THR A 234 0.82 17.45 7.10
CA THR A 234 -0.37 17.03 6.35
C THR A 234 -1.38 18.16 6.20
N VAL A 235 -2.07 18.19 5.06
CA VAL A 235 -3.19 19.11 4.78
C VAL A 235 -4.55 18.42 4.91
N GLY A 236 -4.56 17.10 5.11
CA GLY A 236 -5.78 16.32 5.27
C GLY A 236 -5.54 15.05 6.07
N SER A 237 -6.55 14.61 6.80
CA SER A 237 -6.50 13.42 7.63
C SER A 237 -7.91 12.85 7.81
N GLY A 238 -8.03 11.78 8.57
CA GLY A 238 -9.33 11.27 8.96
C GLY A 238 -9.27 10.31 10.13
N ILE A 239 -10.43 10.11 10.75
CA ILE A 239 -10.57 9.24 11.91
C ILE A 239 -11.80 8.35 11.77
N ASP A 240 -11.68 7.09 12.16
CA ASP A 240 -12.82 6.19 12.24
C ASP A 240 -13.78 6.69 13.32
N MET A 241 -15.06 6.82 12.97
CA MET A 241 -16.08 7.32 13.88
C MET A 241 -16.60 6.21 14.80
N LEU A 242 -16.79 6.55 16.06
CA LEU A 242 -17.45 5.68 17.03
C LEU A 242 -18.98 5.69 16.82
N PRO A 243 -19.71 4.67 17.30
CA PRO A 243 -21.16 4.62 17.19
C PRO A 243 -21.83 5.86 17.82
N GLY A 244 -22.65 6.56 17.04
CA GLY A 244 -23.37 7.77 17.48
C GLY A 244 -22.52 9.05 17.54
N GLU A 245 -21.23 8.97 17.19
CA GLU A 245 -20.36 10.13 17.14
C GLU A 245 -20.74 11.05 15.95
N LEU A 246 -20.64 12.36 16.16
CA LEU A 246 -20.80 13.40 15.13
C LEU A 246 -19.50 14.18 14.98
N HIS A 247 -19.48 15.14 14.04
CA HIS A 247 -18.32 15.94 13.66
C HIS A 247 -17.47 16.44 14.84
N GLU A 248 -18.08 17.16 15.79
CA GLU A 248 -17.36 17.80 16.90
C GLU A 248 -16.73 16.77 17.85
N ALA A 249 -17.49 15.74 18.22
CA ALA A 249 -17.01 14.70 19.13
C ALA A 249 -15.83 13.92 18.51
N ALA A 250 -15.96 13.56 17.24
CA ALA A 250 -14.90 12.88 16.48
C ALA A 250 -13.66 13.76 16.32
N PHE A 251 -13.85 15.05 16.03
CA PHE A 251 -12.73 15.98 15.87
C PHE A 251 -12.02 16.28 17.20
N LYS A 252 -12.75 16.46 18.32
CA LYS A 252 -12.13 16.59 19.65
C LYS A 252 -11.27 15.38 20.00
N ARG A 253 -11.75 14.17 19.71
CA ARG A 253 -10.99 12.94 19.91
C ARG A 253 -9.77 12.87 19.00
N TYR A 254 -9.90 13.30 17.74
CA TYR A 254 -8.76 13.43 16.84
C TYR A 254 -7.70 14.37 17.41
N CYS A 255 -8.09 15.56 17.87
CA CYS A 255 -7.15 16.51 18.48
C CYS A 255 -6.39 15.90 19.67
N GLN A 256 -7.08 15.18 20.55
CA GLN A 256 -6.47 14.50 21.70
C GLN A 256 -5.46 13.41 21.28
N GLN A 257 -5.67 12.73 20.15
CA GLN A 257 -4.76 11.69 19.66
C GLN A 257 -3.50 12.26 18.97
N HIS A 258 -3.53 13.55 18.63
CA HIS A 258 -2.51 14.20 17.80
C HIS A 258 -1.87 15.42 18.47
N ASP A 259 -2.01 15.58 19.79
CA ASP A 259 -1.47 16.70 20.57
C ASP A 259 -1.92 18.09 20.06
N MET A 260 -3.16 18.17 19.56
CA MET A 260 -3.78 19.41 19.10
C MET A 260 -4.80 19.91 20.14
N THR A 261 -5.05 21.22 20.17
CA THR A 261 -6.04 21.82 21.09
C THR A 261 -7.28 22.27 20.34
N PHE A 262 -8.41 21.63 20.60
CA PHE A 262 -9.71 22.07 20.09
C PHE A 262 -10.10 23.42 20.70
N VAL A 263 -10.50 24.40 19.88
CA VAL A 263 -10.92 25.73 20.35
C VAL A 263 -12.45 25.84 20.30
N GLY A 264 -13.07 25.53 19.17
CA GLY A 264 -14.52 25.65 18.99
C GLY A 264 -14.96 25.52 17.54
N SER A 265 -16.25 25.73 17.28
CA SER A 265 -16.76 25.85 15.91
C SER A 265 -16.17 27.10 15.25
N ALA A 266 -15.64 26.94 14.04
CA ALA A 266 -15.25 28.07 13.20
C ALA A 266 -16.50 28.59 12.46
N ALA A 267 -16.62 29.91 12.41
CA ALA A 267 -17.67 30.59 11.66
C ALA A 267 -17.44 30.49 10.15
#